data_AF-A0A0S1T144-F1
#
_entry.id   AF-A0A0S1T144-F1
#
_cell.length_a   1.000
_cell.length_b   1.000
_cell.length_c   1.000
_cell.angle_alpha   90.00
_cell.angle_beta   90.00
_cell.angle_gamma   90.00
#
_symmetry.space_group_name_H-M   'P 1'
#
loop_
_entity.id
_entity.type
_entity.pdbx_description
1 polymer ?
#
loop_
_entity_poly.entity_id
_entity_poly.type
_entity_poly.pdbx_seq_one_letter_code
_entity_poly.pdbx_strand_id
1 'polypeptide(L)'
;MPRSIHVFRSPDRFVAGTVGEPGNRTFYLQAVHETRIVTVMLEKQQVSVLAERIGTLLSEVHRRFGTPIPPEPDVVDDLNPLVMPVDAEFRVGTMGLGWDAEANSVVVELLAVSEQEFDASVVLDDSEEGPDAVRVFLSLEAARQFATRSTRVVSAGRPPCPLCEEPLDPAGHICVRTNGYRRGTVPGTTDDPDS
;
A
#
# COMPACT_ATOMS: atom_id res chain seq x y z
N MET A 1 -9.25 2.57 -28.57
CA MET A 1 -8.99 3.96 -28.14
C MET A 1 -7.54 4.01 -27.71
N PRO A 2 -6.79 5.09 -27.99
CA PRO A 2 -5.44 5.24 -27.44
C PRO A 2 -5.52 5.25 -25.90
N ARG A 3 -4.55 4.62 -25.23
CA ARG A 3 -4.55 4.55 -23.76
C ARG A 3 -4.24 5.91 -23.12
N SER A 4 -4.75 6.14 -21.91
CA SER A 4 -4.42 7.29 -21.08
C SER A 4 -3.29 6.95 -20.12
N ILE A 5 -2.19 7.71 -20.14
CA ILE A 5 -1.08 7.57 -19.17
C ILE A 5 -1.01 8.83 -18.30
N HIS A 6 -1.39 8.69 -17.03
CA HIS A 6 -1.30 9.76 -16.05
C HIS A 6 0.09 9.76 -15.39
N VAL A 7 0.95 10.68 -15.83
CA VAL A 7 2.30 10.84 -15.25
C VAL A 7 2.32 11.88 -14.14
N PHE A 8 2.95 11.53 -13.01
CA PHE A 8 3.25 12.39 -11.88
C PHE A 8 4.75 12.36 -11.59
N ARG A 9 5.44 13.47 -11.85
CA ARG A 9 6.85 13.64 -11.50
C ARG A 9 6.90 14.42 -10.19
N SER A 10 7.32 13.77 -9.10
CA SER A 10 7.35 14.36 -7.76
C SER A 10 5.98 14.86 -7.28
N PRO A 11 4.99 13.96 -7.09
CA PRO A 11 3.70 14.35 -6.55
C PRO A 11 3.84 14.93 -5.14
N ASP A 12 2.95 15.86 -4.79
CA ASP A 12 2.88 16.42 -3.44
C ASP A 12 2.43 15.36 -2.43
N ARG A 13 1.64 14.39 -2.90
CA ARG A 13 1.12 13.30 -2.09
C ARG A 13 0.92 12.04 -2.92
N PHE A 14 1.46 10.92 -2.46
CA PHE A 14 1.18 9.60 -3.03
C PHE A 14 0.91 8.61 -1.91
N VAL A 15 -0.34 8.16 -1.78
CA VAL A 15 -0.80 7.49 -0.56
C VAL A 15 -1.80 6.37 -0.83
N ALA A 16 -1.74 5.33 0.00
CA ALA A 16 -2.79 4.31 0.09
C ALA A 16 -3.82 4.69 1.15
N GLY A 17 -5.09 4.43 0.87
CA GLY A 17 -6.20 4.62 1.78
C GLY A 17 -7.31 3.59 1.56
N THR A 18 -8.28 3.57 2.46
CA THR A 18 -9.44 2.69 2.38
C THR A 18 -10.73 3.43 2.68
N VAL A 19 -11.81 3.05 2.02
CA VAL A 19 -13.18 3.49 2.30
C VAL A 19 -14.04 2.25 2.60
N GLY A 20 -14.96 2.37 3.56
CA GLY A 20 -15.86 1.28 3.96
C GLY A 20 -15.60 0.75 5.38
N GLU A 21 -16.39 -0.24 5.79
CA GLU A 21 -16.37 -0.81 7.13
C GLU A 21 -15.30 -1.90 7.28
N PRO A 22 -14.75 -2.14 8.49
CA PRO A 22 -13.83 -3.25 8.74
C PRO A 22 -14.41 -4.59 8.25
N GLY A 23 -13.70 -5.26 7.34
CA GLY A 23 -14.14 -6.50 6.69
C GLY A 23 -14.69 -6.30 5.27
N ASN A 24 -15.16 -5.10 4.92
CA ASN A 24 -15.64 -4.74 3.59
C ASN A 24 -15.05 -3.38 3.14
N ARG A 25 -13.71 -3.30 3.18
CA ARG A 25 -12.96 -2.09 2.80
C ARG A 25 -12.52 -2.18 1.34
N THR A 26 -12.77 -1.12 0.58
CA THR A 26 -12.17 -0.93 -0.74
C THR A 26 -10.90 -0.10 -0.59
N PHE A 27 -9.81 -0.54 -1.24
CA PHE A 27 -8.51 0.11 -1.19
C PHE A 27 -8.32 0.99 -2.42
N TYR A 28 -7.71 2.16 -2.19
CA TYR A 28 -7.40 3.12 -3.23
C TYR A 28 -5.95 3.61 -3.09
N LEU A 29 -5.34 3.94 -4.22
CA LEU A 29 -4.13 4.76 -4.28
C LEU A 29 -4.49 6.11 -4.87
N GLN A 30 -3.97 7.17 -4.25
CA GLN A 30 -4.19 8.53 -4.70
C GLN A 30 -2.85 9.23 -4.92
N ALA A 31 -2.66 9.77 -6.12
CA ALA A 31 -1.59 10.68 -6.48
C ALA A 31 -2.16 12.09 -6.57
N VAL A 32 -1.56 13.04 -5.86
CA VAL A 32 -1.95 14.46 -5.85
C VAL A 32 -0.74 15.29 -6.25
N HIS A 33 -0.96 16.22 -7.16
CA HIS A 33 -0.01 17.28 -7.47
C HIS A 33 -0.78 18.55 -7.82
N GLU A 34 -0.61 19.58 -7.00
CA GLU A 34 -1.37 20.82 -7.02
C GLU A 34 -2.88 20.55 -6.98
N THR A 35 -3.59 20.89 -8.06
CA THR A 35 -5.04 20.66 -8.20
C THR A 35 -5.38 19.34 -8.87
N ARG A 36 -4.37 18.60 -9.36
CA ARG A 36 -4.57 17.33 -10.07
C ARG A 36 -4.55 16.17 -9.09
N ILE A 37 -5.66 15.45 -9.03
CA ILE A 37 -5.82 14.26 -8.21
C ILE A 37 -6.18 13.11 -9.14
N VAL A 38 -5.44 12.01 -9.06
CA VAL A 38 -5.78 10.76 -9.73
C VAL A 38 -5.89 9.67 -8.67
N THR A 39 -7.02 8.98 -8.69
CA THR A 39 -7.31 7.89 -7.77
C THR A 39 -7.52 6.61 -8.56
N VAL A 40 -6.90 5.51 -8.12
CA VAL A 40 -7.11 4.19 -8.70
C VAL A 40 -7.49 3.20 -7.60
N MET A 41 -8.27 2.19 -7.97
CA MET A 41 -8.74 1.16 -7.04
C MET A 41 -7.84 -0.08 -7.10
N LEU A 42 -7.51 -0.65 -5.95
CA LEU A 42 -6.65 -1.82 -5.83
C LEU A 42 -7.24 -2.86 -4.87
N GLU A 43 -6.72 -4.07 -4.97
CA GLU A 43 -6.93 -5.10 -3.96
C GLU A 43 -6.00 -4.91 -2.76
N LYS A 44 -6.43 -5.38 -1.59
CA LYS A 44 -5.63 -5.35 -0.37
C LYS A 44 -4.25 -6.00 -0.58
N GLN A 45 -4.20 -7.13 -1.27
CA GLN A 45 -2.94 -7.85 -1.52
C GLN A 45 -1.99 -7.04 -2.41
N GLN A 46 -2.52 -6.35 -3.43
CA GLN A 46 -1.71 -5.47 -4.28
C GLN A 46 -1.06 -4.34 -3.48
N VAL A 47 -1.80 -3.69 -2.57
CA VAL A 47 -1.24 -2.63 -1.70
C VAL A 47 -0.12 -3.17 -0.81
N SER A 48 -0.32 -4.35 -0.20
CA SER A 48 0.72 -4.99 0.62
C SER A 48 1.99 -5.31 -0.19
N VAL A 49 1.82 -5.93 -1.36
CA VAL A 49 2.94 -6.33 -2.22
C VAL A 49 3.70 -5.11 -2.72
N LEU A 50 3.00 -4.03 -3.07
CA LEU A 50 3.65 -2.80 -3.52
C LEU A 50 4.50 -2.17 -2.40
N ALA A 51 3.96 -2.10 -1.17
CA ALA A 51 4.69 -1.57 -0.02
C ALA A 51 5.97 -2.39 0.28
N GLU A 52 5.87 -3.71 0.30
CA GLU A 52 6.99 -4.62 0.53
C GLU A 52 8.06 -4.51 -0.58
N ARG A 53 7.62 -4.48 -1.84
CA ARG A 53 8.54 -4.38 -2.99
C ARG A 53 9.28 -3.05 -3.01
N ILE A 54 8.63 -1.94 -2.63
CA ILE A 54 9.30 -0.65 -2.48
C ILE A 54 10.40 -0.73 -1.41
N GLY A 55 10.12 -1.30 -0.23
CA GLY A 55 11.13 -1.47 0.82
C GLY A 55 12.33 -2.32 0.36
N THR A 56 12.05 -3.40 -0.36
CA THR A 56 13.08 -4.25 -0.97
C THR A 56 13.92 -3.48 -1.99
N LEU A 57 13.28 -2.74 -2.91
CA LEU A 57 13.96 -1.93 -3.91
C LEU A 57 14.90 -0.90 -3.27
N LEU A 58 14.42 -0.16 -2.27
CA LEU A 58 15.24 0.83 -1.55
C LEU A 58 16.50 0.19 -0.94
N SER A 59 16.35 -0.99 -0.35
CA SER A 59 17.46 -1.75 0.22
C SER A 59 18.45 -2.21 -0.85
N GLU A 60 17.97 -2.63 -2.02
CA GLU A 60 18.83 -3.00 -3.14
C GLU A 60 19.58 -1.80 -3.74
N VAL A 61 18.91 -0.64 -3.86
CA VAL A 61 19.50 0.61 -4.34
C VAL A 61 20.64 1.04 -3.42
N HIS A 62 20.44 1.00 -2.10
CA HIS A 62 21.50 1.25 -1.13
C HIS A 62 22.71 0.34 -1.35
N ARG A 63 22.46 -0.97 -1.46
CA ARG A 63 23.51 -1.99 -1.60
C ARG A 63 24.30 -1.82 -2.90
N ARG A 64 23.65 -1.48 -4.01
CA ARG A 64 24.27 -1.39 -5.34
C ARG A 64 24.95 -0.05 -5.61
N PHE A 65 24.34 1.05 -5.18
CA PHE A 65 24.77 2.40 -5.55
C PHE A 65 25.32 3.22 -4.38
N GLY A 66 25.24 2.71 -3.14
CA GLY A 66 25.65 3.45 -1.95
C GLY A 66 24.75 4.64 -1.63
N THR A 67 23.60 4.76 -2.31
CA THR A 67 22.66 5.86 -2.12
C THR A 67 22.15 5.86 -0.67
N PRO A 68 22.23 6.98 0.07
CA PRO A 68 21.70 7.05 1.41
C PRO A 68 20.18 6.86 1.36
N ILE A 69 19.68 5.82 2.02
CA ILE A 69 18.25 5.57 2.15
C ILE A 69 17.79 6.18 3.48
N PRO A 70 16.68 6.94 3.48
CA PRO A 70 16.12 7.44 4.71
C PRO A 70 15.79 6.27 5.66
N PRO A 71 16.02 6.43 6.97
CA PRO A 71 15.64 5.44 7.95
C PRO A 71 14.13 5.19 7.86
N GLU A 72 13.70 4.02 8.34
CA GLU A 72 12.27 3.79 8.48
C GLU A 72 11.71 4.77 9.53
N PRO A 73 10.67 5.55 9.21
CA PRO A 73 10.18 6.55 10.13
C PRO A 73 9.41 5.89 11.28
N ASP A 74 9.75 6.26 12.52
CA ASP A 74 9.06 5.77 13.72
C ASP A 74 7.57 6.19 13.73
N VAL A 75 7.27 7.36 13.15
CA VAL A 75 5.93 7.95 13.06
C VAL A 75 5.59 8.20 11.59
N VAL A 76 4.37 7.88 11.18
CA VAL A 76 3.89 8.24 9.83
C VAL A 76 3.42 9.69 9.88
N ASP A 77 4.09 10.55 9.12
CA ASP A 77 3.84 11.99 9.11
C ASP A 77 2.45 12.36 8.58
N ASP A 78 1.98 11.64 7.54
CA ASP A 78 0.68 11.88 6.91
C ASP A 78 -0.33 10.77 7.21
N LEU A 79 -1.20 11.04 8.18
CA LEU A 79 -2.38 10.22 8.51
C LEU A 79 -3.68 10.82 7.98
N ASN A 80 -3.61 11.86 7.16
CA ASN A 80 -4.82 12.50 6.64
C ASN A 80 -5.60 11.51 5.75
N PRO A 81 -6.94 11.61 5.73
CA PRO A 81 -7.77 10.77 4.87
C PRO A 81 -7.46 11.00 3.38
N LEU A 82 -8.04 10.16 2.52
CA LEU A 82 -8.07 10.40 1.08
C LEU A 82 -8.79 11.73 0.81
N VAL A 83 -8.37 12.45 -0.23
CA VAL A 83 -9.09 13.65 -0.68
C VAL A 83 -10.41 13.19 -1.29
N MET A 84 -11.51 13.81 -0.84
CA MET A 84 -12.87 13.50 -1.29
C MET A 84 -13.30 14.45 -2.43
N PRO A 85 -14.08 13.99 -3.41
CA PRO A 85 -14.60 12.62 -3.58
C PRO A 85 -13.54 11.62 -4.08
N VAL A 86 -13.72 10.34 -3.72
CA VAL A 86 -12.84 9.24 -4.13
C VAL A 86 -13.47 8.56 -5.34
N ASP A 87 -13.30 9.18 -6.50
CA ASP A 87 -13.73 8.63 -7.79
C ASP A 87 -12.52 7.93 -8.44
N ALA A 88 -12.61 6.60 -8.58
CA ALA A 88 -11.52 5.83 -9.17
C ALA A 88 -11.57 5.85 -10.69
N GLU A 89 -10.45 6.21 -11.32
CA GLU A 89 -10.28 6.19 -12.78
C GLU A 89 -10.43 4.75 -13.31
N PHE A 90 -9.78 3.80 -12.65
CA PHE A 90 -9.83 2.38 -13.01
C PHE A 90 -9.43 1.46 -11.84
N ARG A 91 -9.65 0.16 -12.04
CA ARG A 91 -9.12 -0.92 -11.18
C ARG A 91 -7.76 -1.35 -11.68
N VAL A 92 -6.76 -1.40 -10.81
CA VAL A 92 -5.40 -1.84 -11.15
C VAL A 92 -5.36 -3.35 -11.35
N GLY A 93 -4.81 -3.80 -12.47
CA GLY A 93 -4.49 -5.20 -12.74
C GLY A 93 -3.03 -5.50 -12.44
N THR A 94 -2.13 -4.77 -13.11
CA THR A 94 -0.68 -5.01 -13.08
C THR A 94 0.04 -3.82 -12.44
N MET A 95 1.10 -4.11 -11.66
CA MET A 95 1.93 -3.08 -11.03
C MET A 95 3.39 -3.26 -11.42
N GLY A 96 3.99 -2.19 -11.94
CA GLY A 96 5.40 -2.03 -12.21
C GLY A 96 6.12 -1.29 -11.09
N LEU A 97 7.35 -1.69 -10.83
CA LEU A 97 8.24 -0.98 -9.91
C LEU A 97 9.65 -0.96 -10.48
N GLY A 98 10.26 0.22 -10.55
CA GLY A 98 11.59 0.43 -11.11
C GLY A 98 12.40 1.48 -10.34
N TRP A 99 13.69 1.52 -10.63
CA TRP A 99 14.61 2.54 -10.13
C TRP A 99 15.18 3.31 -11.32
N ASP A 100 15.00 4.63 -11.31
CA ASP A 100 15.65 5.54 -12.24
C ASP A 100 16.92 6.10 -11.58
N ALA A 101 18.07 5.63 -12.06
CA ALA A 101 19.37 6.04 -11.53
C ALA A 101 19.78 7.46 -11.95
N GLU A 102 19.27 7.96 -13.08
CA GLU A 102 19.58 9.30 -13.58
C GLU A 102 18.82 10.35 -12.76
N ALA A 103 17.52 10.10 -12.54
CA ALA A 103 16.67 10.97 -11.72
C ALA A 103 16.75 10.67 -10.21
N ASN A 104 17.46 9.62 -9.80
CA ASN A 104 17.56 9.14 -8.41
C ASN A 104 16.17 8.95 -7.77
N SER A 105 15.25 8.32 -8.51
CA SER A 105 13.84 8.21 -8.14
C SER A 105 13.28 6.79 -8.30
N VAL A 106 12.33 6.45 -7.44
CA VAL A 106 11.56 5.20 -7.54
C VAL A 106 10.39 5.44 -8.50
N VAL A 107 10.27 4.58 -9.51
CA VAL A 107 9.20 4.64 -10.49
C VAL A 107 8.16 3.57 -10.14
N VAL A 108 6.93 4.01 -9.85
CA VAL A 108 5.79 3.12 -9.64
C VAL A 108 4.86 3.27 -10.84
N GLU A 109 4.48 2.16 -11.45
CA GLU A 109 3.50 2.16 -12.54
C GLU A 109 2.33 1.24 -12.21
N LEU A 110 1.11 1.72 -12.44
CA LEU A 110 -0.13 1.00 -12.15
C LEU A 110 -0.93 0.94 -13.43
N LEU A 111 -1.13 -0.27 -13.96
CA LEU A 111 -1.84 -0.52 -15.20
C LEU A 111 -3.27 -0.98 -14.89
N ALA A 112 -4.23 -0.46 -15.64
CA ALA A 112 -5.62 -0.87 -15.55
C ALA A 112 -5.78 -2.36 -15.85
N VAL A 113 -6.73 -2.99 -15.18
CA VAL A 113 -7.16 -4.34 -15.54
C VAL A 113 -7.72 -4.31 -16.96
N SER A 114 -7.35 -5.32 -17.75
CA SER A 114 -7.77 -5.45 -19.14
C SER A 114 -8.03 -6.92 -19.45
N GLU A 115 -8.87 -7.18 -20.44
CA GLU A 115 -9.25 -8.54 -20.85
C GLU A 115 -8.14 -9.24 -21.65
N GLN A 116 -7.17 -8.47 -22.16
CA GLN A 116 -6.02 -8.98 -22.88
C GLN A 116 -4.89 -9.24 -21.89
N GLU A 117 -4.29 -10.44 -21.95
CA GLU A 117 -3.07 -10.72 -21.21
C GLU A 117 -1.92 -9.92 -21.84
N PHE A 118 -1.45 -8.90 -21.13
CA PHE A 118 -0.27 -8.14 -21.52
C PHE A 118 0.96 -8.75 -20.85
N ASP A 119 2.02 -8.93 -21.64
CA ASP A 119 3.31 -9.35 -21.11
C ASP A 119 3.94 -8.27 -20.22
N ALA A 120 4.85 -8.67 -19.34
CA ALA A 120 5.58 -7.74 -18.48
C ALA A 120 6.37 -6.68 -19.26
N SER A 121 6.65 -6.92 -20.55
CA SER A 121 7.25 -5.93 -21.47
C SER A 121 6.43 -4.66 -21.69
N VAL A 122 5.12 -4.67 -21.39
CA VAL A 122 4.25 -3.49 -21.51
C VAL A 122 4.40 -2.55 -20.30
N VAL A 123 4.99 -3.04 -19.21
CA VAL A 123 5.26 -2.26 -18.00
C VAL A 123 6.46 -1.35 -18.26
N LEU A 124 6.30 -0.05 -18.04
CA LEU A 124 7.23 1.03 -18.36
C LEU A 124 7.46 1.21 -19.88
N ASP A 125 6.60 0.63 -20.73
CA ASP A 125 6.54 0.96 -22.15
C ASP A 125 5.72 2.25 -22.33
N ASP A 126 6.15 3.10 -23.27
CA ASP A 126 5.50 4.37 -23.62
C ASP A 126 4.73 4.28 -24.95
N SER A 127 4.57 3.08 -25.51
CA SER A 127 3.75 2.88 -26.70
C SER A 127 2.31 3.35 -26.50
N GLU A 128 1.64 3.75 -27.58
CA GLU A 128 0.25 4.21 -27.53
C GLU A 128 -0.75 3.04 -27.36
N GLU A 129 -0.25 1.81 -27.38
CA GLU A 129 -1.01 0.57 -27.23
C GLU A 129 -0.84 0.00 -25.81
N GLY A 130 -1.95 -0.39 -25.18
CA GLY A 130 -1.94 -1.00 -23.84
C GLY A 130 -3.09 -0.52 -22.95
N PRO A 131 -3.13 -0.94 -21.68
CA PRO A 131 -4.12 -0.47 -20.73
C PRO A 131 -3.79 0.94 -20.21
N ASP A 132 -4.80 1.65 -19.71
CA ASP A 132 -4.61 2.93 -19.03
C ASP A 132 -3.65 2.78 -17.85
N ALA A 133 -2.85 3.81 -17.58
CA ALA A 133 -1.76 3.73 -16.62
C ALA A 133 -1.66 4.98 -15.74
N VAL A 134 -1.20 4.79 -14.50
CA VAL A 134 -0.69 5.86 -13.65
C VAL A 134 0.78 5.58 -13.38
N ARG A 135 1.65 6.52 -13.75
CA ARG A 135 3.09 6.44 -13.50
C ARG A 135 3.52 7.54 -12.55
N VAL A 136 4.16 7.16 -11.45
CA VAL A 136 4.56 8.06 -10.37
C VAL A 136 6.05 7.93 -10.11
N PHE A 137 6.74 9.06 -10.12
CA PHE A 137 8.16 9.16 -9.76
C PHE A 137 8.25 9.70 -8.33
N LEU A 138 8.79 8.89 -7.42
CA LEU A 138 8.90 9.18 -6.00
C LEU A 138 10.35 9.41 -5.62
N SER A 139 10.58 10.39 -4.74
CA SER A 139 11.84 10.45 -3.99
C SER A 139 11.97 9.21 -3.09
N LEU A 140 13.20 8.89 -2.67
CA LEU A 140 13.47 7.79 -1.74
C LEU A 140 12.68 7.95 -0.42
N GLU A 141 12.55 9.19 0.05
CA GLU A 141 11.81 9.55 1.24
C GLU A 141 10.31 9.33 1.06
N ALA A 142 9.73 9.84 -0.03
CA ALA A 142 8.31 9.64 -0.34
C ALA A 142 7.99 8.14 -0.53
N ALA A 143 8.87 7.39 -1.19
CA ALA A 143 8.73 5.94 -1.35
C ALA A 143 8.76 5.21 0.00
N ARG A 144 9.67 5.59 0.90
CA ARG A 144 9.75 5.03 2.25
C ARG A 144 8.48 5.34 3.06
N GLN A 145 8.07 6.59 3.11
CA GLN A 145 6.85 7.02 3.81
C GLN A 145 5.61 6.30 3.26
N PHE A 146 5.51 6.17 1.93
CA PHE A 146 4.44 5.44 1.28
C PHE A 146 4.40 3.97 1.73
N ALA A 147 5.54 3.28 1.74
CA ALA A 147 5.62 1.88 2.15
C ALA A 147 5.19 1.70 3.62
N THR A 148 5.73 2.52 4.53
CA THR A 148 5.40 2.46 5.96
C THR A 148 3.92 2.75 6.19
N ARG A 149 3.36 3.80 5.56
CA ARG A 149 1.93 4.14 5.66
C ARG A 149 1.05 3.01 5.12
N SER A 150 1.37 2.48 3.94
CA SER A 150 0.57 1.45 3.28
C SER A 150 0.47 0.18 4.13
N THR A 151 1.57 -0.24 4.75
CA THR A 151 1.60 -1.35 5.72
C THR A 151 0.67 -1.11 6.91
N ARG A 152 0.63 0.12 7.45
CA ARG A 152 -0.30 0.49 8.52
C ARG A 152 -1.76 0.43 8.05
N VAL A 153 -2.09 1.00 6.90
CA VAL A 153 -3.46 1.01 6.34
C VAL A 153 -4.00 -0.41 6.11
N VAL A 154 -3.18 -1.29 5.54
CA VAL A 154 -3.52 -2.71 5.33
C VAL A 154 -3.82 -3.41 6.67
N SER A 155 -3.05 -3.10 7.70
CA SER A 155 -3.15 -3.70 9.03
C SER A 155 -4.28 -3.12 9.89
N ALA A 156 -4.66 -1.86 9.67
CA ALA A 156 -5.57 -1.04 10.51
C ALA A 156 -7.06 -1.43 10.52
N GLY A 157 -7.43 -2.61 10.03
CA GLY A 157 -8.79 -3.13 10.28
C GLY A 157 -8.79 -4.60 10.63
N ARG A 158 -7.72 -5.02 11.31
CA ARG A 158 -7.79 -6.12 12.25
C ARG A 158 -8.35 -5.55 13.56
N PRO A 159 -9.22 -6.26 14.29
CA PRO A 159 -9.62 -5.82 15.62
C PRO A 159 -8.36 -5.58 16.48
N PRO A 160 -8.31 -4.49 17.27
CA PRO A 160 -7.18 -4.23 18.14
C PRO A 160 -7.09 -5.32 19.20
N CYS A 161 -5.88 -5.69 19.58
CA CYS A 161 -5.65 -6.60 20.68
C CYS A 161 -6.20 -5.96 21.97
N PRO A 162 -7.07 -6.63 22.74
CA PRO A 162 -7.62 -6.06 23.97
C PRO A 162 -6.56 -5.86 25.06
N LEU A 163 -5.33 -6.34 24.85
CA LEU A 163 -4.23 -6.24 25.79
C LEU A 163 -3.21 -5.17 25.39
N CYS A 164 -2.70 -5.15 24.15
CA CYS A 164 -1.68 -4.19 23.71
C CYS A 164 -2.14 -3.17 22.66
N GLU A 165 -3.42 -3.22 22.25
CA GLU A 165 -4.03 -2.35 21.23
C GLU A 165 -3.44 -2.50 19.81
N GLU A 166 -2.48 -3.41 19.61
CA GLU A 166 -1.93 -3.72 18.29
C GLU A 166 -2.90 -4.57 17.43
N PRO A 167 -2.85 -4.46 16.10
CA PRO A 167 -3.72 -5.23 15.19
C PRO A 167 -3.57 -6.76 15.36
N LEU A 168 -4.68 -7.48 15.64
CA LEU A 168 -4.65 -8.95 15.81
C LEU A 168 -4.39 -9.72 14.50
N ASP A 169 -3.45 -10.66 14.50
CA ASP A 169 -3.22 -11.57 13.36
C ASP A 169 -4.20 -12.76 13.37
N PRO A 170 -4.80 -13.15 12.22
CA PRO A 170 -5.65 -14.34 12.13
C PRO A 170 -4.92 -15.67 12.45
N ALA A 171 -3.60 -15.77 12.31
CA ALA A 171 -2.81 -16.94 12.73
C ALA A 171 -2.47 -16.94 14.24
N GLY A 172 -2.87 -15.89 14.96
CA GLY A 172 -2.59 -15.65 16.37
C GLY A 172 -1.63 -14.48 16.56
N HIS A 173 -2.03 -13.52 17.41
CA HIS A 173 -1.20 -12.39 17.79
C HIS A 173 -0.35 -12.73 19.03
N ILE A 174 0.97 -12.51 18.94
CA ILE A 174 1.88 -12.64 20.08
C ILE A 174 1.88 -11.31 20.83
N CYS A 175 1.07 -11.22 21.89
CA CYS A 175 1.00 -10.01 22.69
C CYS A 175 2.25 -9.86 23.57
N VAL A 176 2.97 -8.75 23.40
CA VAL A 176 4.13 -8.38 24.23
C VAL A 176 3.78 -8.24 25.70
N ARG A 177 2.55 -7.81 26.04
CA ARG A 177 2.07 -7.72 27.43
C ARG A 177 1.85 -9.08 28.08
N THR A 178 1.80 -10.17 27.31
CA THR A 178 1.60 -11.53 27.82
C THR A 178 2.81 -12.43 27.61
N ASN A 179 3.98 -11.89 27.21
CA ASN A 179 5.18 -12.67 26.86
C ASN A 179 4.86 -13.86 25.92
N GLY A 180 3.92 -13.68 24.98
CA GLY A 180 3.54 -14.71 24.01
C GLY A 180 2.75 -15.91 24.53
N TYR A 181 2.23 -15.88 25.78
CA TYR A 181 1.44 -16.98 26.32
C TYR A 181 0.03 -17.04 25.72
N ARG A 182 -0.27 -18.09 24.94
CA ARG A 182 -1.63 -18.41 24.47
C ARG A 182 -2.42 -19.06 25.59
N ARG A 183 -3.42 -18.38 26.17
CA ARG A 183 -4.50 -19.09 26.88
C ARG A 183 -5.41 -19.71 25.81
N GLY A 184 -5.44 -21.05 25.78
CA GLY A 184 -6.39 -21.79 24.97
C GLY A 184 -7.83 -21.34 25.28
N THR A 185 -8.61 -21.19 24.22
CA THR A 185 -10.05 -20.96 24.26
C THR A 185 -10.75 -21.96 25.18
N VAL A 186 -11.45 -21.48 26.21
CA VAL A 186 -12.48 -22.23 26.91
C VAL A 186 -13.82 -21.59 26.55
N PRO A 187 -14.72 -22.24 25.79
CA PRO A 187 -16.12 -21.83 25.73
C PRO A 187 -16.80 -22.22 27.04
N GLY A 188 -17.64 -21.31 27.57
CA GLY A 188 -18.38 -21.44 28.83
C GLY A 188 -19.24 -22.70 28.96
N THR A 189 -19.82 -22.99 30.13
CA THR A 189 -20.63 -22.08 30.93
C THR A 189 -20.71 -22.55 32.39
N THR A 190 -20.78 -21.56 33.28
CA THR A 190 -21.40 -21.60 34.60
C THR A 190 -22.81 -22.22 34.55
N ASP A 191 -23.10 -23.12 35.48
CA ASP A 191 -24.38 -23.13 36.20
C ASP A 191 -24.10 -23.46 37.68
N ASP A 192 -24.69 -22.65 38.55
CA ASP A 192 -24.51 -22.53 40.00
C ASP A 192 -25.04 -23.77 40.79
N PRO A 193 -24.70 -23.89 42.09
CA PRO A 193 -25.05 -25.02 42.95
C PRO A 193 -26.41 -24.85 43.66
N ASP A 194 -26.95 -25.99 44.10
CA ASP A 194 -27.94 -26.17 45.17
C ASP A 194 -29.44 -25.93 44.83
N SER A 195 -30.14 -27.00 44.44
CA SER A 195 -31.53 -27.37 44.82
C SER A 195 -31.92 -28.73 44.22
#